data_AF-A0A0C2F6H3-F1
#
_entry.id   AF-A0A0C2F6H3-F1
#
_cell.length_a   1.000
_cell.length_b   1.000
_cell.length_c   1.000
_cell.angle_alpha   90.00
_cell.angle_beta   90.00
_cell.angle_gamma   90.00
#
_symmetry.space_group_name_H-M   'P 1'
#
loop_
_entity.id
_entity.type
_entity.pdbx_description
1 polymer ?
#
loop_
_entity_poly.entity_id
_entity_poly.type
_entity_poly.pdbx_seq_one_letter_code
_entity_poly.pdbx_strand_id
1 'polypeptide(L)' 'MPANSTDLNAILEEEACAKRYGSVDALKSSLKKTWEEIPQETLRAAVEFYTRCFKAVIKSKGEHIE' A
#
# COMPACT_ATOMS: atom_id res chain seq x y z
N MET A 1 -11.80 8.38 8.88
CA MET A 1 -11.05 7.78 7.76
C MET A 1 -11.91 6.70 7.12
N PRO A 2 -12.17 6.75 5.81
CA PRO A 2 -12.89 5.66 5.16
C PRO A 2 -11.96 4.46 5.02
N ALA A 3 -12.50 3.28 5.32
CA ALA A 3 -11.80 2.00 5.48
C ALA A 3 -11.34 1.37 4.14
N ASN A 4 -10.95 2.18 3.17
CA ASN A 4 -10.59 1.76 1.81
C ASN A 4 -9.27 2.38 1.31
N SER A 5 -8.47 2.97 2.19
CA SER A 5 -7.05 3.19 1.90
C SER A 5 -6.31 1.87 2.11
N THR A 6 -6.31 1.03 1.08
CA THR A 6 -5.44 -0.14 1.01
C THR A 6 -4.03 0.37 0.74
N ASP A 7 -3.39 0.93 1.77
CA ASP A 7 -1.98 1.26 1.72
C ASP A 7 -1.23 -0.04 1.43
N LEU A 8 -0.59 -0.13 0.26
CA LEU A 8 0.18 -1.30 -0.14
C LEU A 8 1.25 -1.66 0.91
N ASN A 9 1.73 -0.65 1.63
CA ASN A 9 2.60 -0.84 2.79
C ASN A 9 1.93 -1.64 3.91
N ALA A 10 0.66 -1.38 4.24
CA ALA A 10 -0.05 -2.09 5.28
C ALA A 10 -0.25 -3.57 4.91
N ILE A 11 -0.54 -3.89 3.64
CA ILE A 11 -0.64 -5.28 3.16
C ILE A 11 0.70 -6.00 3.30
N LEU A 12 1.79 -5.36 2.85
CA LEU A 12 3.13 -5.94 2.92
C LEU A 12 3.62 -6.10 4.37
N GLU A 13 3.28 -5.14 5.22
CA GLU A 13 3.61 -5.16 6.65
C GLU A 13 2.84 -6.25 7.39
N GLU A 14 1.53 -6.39 7.13
CA GLU A 14 0.71 -7.47 7.70
C GLU A 14 1.33 -8.84 7.38
N GLU A 15 1.71 -9.07 6.13
CA GLU A 15 2.35 -10.33 5.70
C GLU A 15 3.74 -10.53 6.29
N ALA A 16 4.57 -9.48 6.32
CA ALA A 16 5.90 -9.53 6.93
C ALA A 16 5.85 -9.76 8.44
N CYS A 17 4.83 -9.24 9.12
CA CYS A 17 4.66 -9.38 10.56
C CYS A 17 3.90 -10.64 10.97
N ALA A 18 3.18 -11.29 10.05
CA ALA A 18 2.47 -12.55 10.30
C ALA A 18 3.42 -13.72 10.63
N LYS A 19 4.71 -13.63 10.25
CA LYS A 19 5.72 -14.66 10.49
C LYS A 19 7.02 -14.06 11.01
N ARG A 20 7.73 -14.81 11.86
CA ARG A 20 9.12 -14.48 12.22
C ARG A 20 10.07 -15.06 11.20
N TYR A 21 10.94 -14.22 10.65
CA TYR A 21 11.98 -14.63 9.72
C TYR A 21 13.33 -14.74 10.44
N GLY A 22 14.08 -15.81 10.17
CA GLY A 22 15.42 -16.02 10.73
C GLY A 22 16.53 -15.25 10.02
N SER A 23 16.22 -14.63 8.88
CA SER A 23 17.17 -13.81 8.11
C SER A 23 16.44 -12.73 7.30
N VAL A 24 17.18 -11.68 6.96
CA VAL A 24 16.70 -10.59 6.08
C VAL A 24 16.41 -11.10 4.67
N ASP A 25 17.18 -12.07 4.17
CA ASP A 25 16.94 -12.65 2.84
C ASP A 25 15.61 -13.42 2.78
N ALA A 26 15.26 -14.15 3.84
CA ALA A 26 13.97 -14.84 3.92
C ALA A 26 12.80 -13.86 3.96
N LEU A 27 12.94 -12.76 4.71
CA LEU A 27 11.96 -11.66 4.72
C LEU A 27 11.80 -11.04 3.33
N LYS A 28 12.92 -10.70 2.67
CA LYS A 28 12.91 -10.11 1.32
C LYS A 28 12.24 -11.02 0.29
N SER A 29 12.52 -12.33 0.34
CA SER A 29 11.89 -13.30 -0.56
C SER A 29 10.39 -13.42 -0.32
N SER A 30 9.96 -13.36 0.94
CA SER A 30 8.53 -13.40 1.28
C SER A 30 7.81 -12.15 0.80
N LEU A 31 8.37 -10.98 1.04
CA LEU A 31 7.82 -9.71 0.57
C LEU A 31 7.68 -9.66 -0.95
N LYS A 32 8.68 -10.17 -1.69
CA LYS A 32 8.60 -10.26 -3.15
C LYS A 32 7.47 -11.18 -3.61
N LYS A 33 7.31 -12.34 -2.96
CA LYS A 33 6.23 -13.26 -3.25
C LYS A 33 4.86 -12.62 -2.99
N THR A 34 4.69 -12.01 -1.82
CA THR A 34 3.45 -11.29 -1.47
C THR A 34 3.14 -10.21 -2.51
N TRP A 35 4.14 -9.42 -2.92
CA TRP A 35 3.97 -8.41 -3.96
C TRP A 35 3.46 -8.97 -5.29
N GLU A 36 3.93 -10.15 -5.70
CA GLU A 36 3.47 -10.85 -6.91
C GLU A 36 2.06 -11.44 -6.75
N GLU A 37 1.63 -11.75 -5.52
CA GLU A 37 0.29 -12.28 -5.21
C GLU A 37 -0.78 -11.19 -5.01
N ILE A 38 -0.39 -9.91 -4.85
CA ILE A 38 -1.35 -8.81 -4.72
C ILE A 38 -2.21 -8.71 -6.00
N PRO A 39 -3.55 -8.76 -5.88
CA PRO A 39 -4.42 -8.59 -7.03
C PRO A 39 -4.19 -7.27 -7.76
N GLN A 40 -4.18 -7.31 -9.10
CA GLN A 40 -4.00 -6.11 -9.93
C GLN A 40 -5.07 -5.05 -9.65
N GLU A 41 -6.28 -5.46 -9.26
CA GLU A 41 -7.34 -4.55 -8.84
C GLU A 41 -6.98 -3.74 -7.59
N THR A 42 -6.28 -4.34 -6.63
CA THR A 42 -5.77 -3.67 -5.42
C THR A 42 -4.71 -2.64 -5.79
N LEU A 43 -3.77 -3.01 -6.68
CA LEU A 43 -2.76 -2.09 -7.20
C LEU A 43 -3.41 -0.90 -7.92
N ARG A 44 -4.41 -1.16 -8.76
CA ARG A 44 -5.16 -0.12 -9.47
C ARG A 44 -5.90 0.81 -8.49
N ALA A 45 -6.58 0.25 -7.48
CA ALA A 45 -7.28 1.04 -6.47
C ALA A 45 -6.34 1.98 -5.70
N ALA A 46 -5.16 1.49 -5.32
CA ALA A 46 -4.14 2.31 -4.68
C ALA A 46 -3.67 3.47 -5.58
N VAL A 47 -3.36 3.20 -6.86
CA VAL A 47 -2.96 4.24 -7.83
C VAL A 47 -4.07 5.28 -8.06
N GLU A 48 -5.32 4.82 -8.19
CA GLU A 48 -6.47 5.70 -8.35
C GLU A 48 -6.70 6.57 -7.12
N PHE A 49 -6.50 6.02 -5.92
CA PHE A 49 -6.58 6.76 -4.66
C PHE A 49 -5.54 7.87 -4.60
N TYR A 50 -4.25 7.56 -4.83
CA TYR A 50 -3.20 8.59 -4.86
C TYR A 50 -3.47 9.67 -5.92
N THR A 51 -3.97 9.27 -7.10
CA THR A 51 -4.36 10.22 -8.14
C THR A 51 -5.48 11.14 -7.67
N ARG A 52 -6.48 10.61 -6.94
CA ARG A 52 -7.57 11.41 -6.37
C ARG A 52 -7.04 12.37 -5.31
N CYS A 53 -6.21 11.91 -4.38
CA CYS A 53 -5.58 12.75 -3.36
C CYS A 53 -4.76 13.87 -4.01
N PHE A 54 -3.95 13.57 -5.01
CA PHE A 54 -3.13 14.57 -5.70
C PHE A 54 -3.99 15.62 -6.41
N LYS A 55 -5.06 15.21 -7.11
CA LYS A 55 -6.02 16.14 -7.72
C LYS A 55 -6.71 17.01 -6.67
N ALA A 56 -7.04 16.44 -5.52
CA ALA A 56 -7.63 17.19 -4.43
C ALA A 56 -6.64 18.24 -3.90
N VAL A 57 -5.36 17.89 -3.71
CA VAL A 57 -4.29 18.79 -3.21
C VAL A 57 -4.08 19.97 -4.16
N ILE A 58 -4.10 19.71 -5.47
CA ILE A 58 -4.05 20.78 -6.47
C ILE A 58 -5.27 21.69 -6.35
N LYS A 59 -6.47 21.11 -6.19
CA LYS A 59 -7.72 21.88 -6.06
C LYS A 59 -7.75 22.71 -4.77
N SER A 60 -7.19 22.21 -3.67
CA SER A 60 -7.07 22.93 -2.40
C SER A 60 -5.91 23.92 -2.38
N LYS A 61 -5.19 24.13 -3.49
CA LYS A 61 -3.97 24.96 -3.56
C LYS A 61 -2.91 24.57 -2.52
N GLY A 62 -2.87 23.30 -2.11
CA GLY A 62 -1.94 22.80 -1.11
C GLY A 62 -2.47 22.86 0.33
N GLU A 63 -3.71 23.26 0.58
CA GLU A 63 -4.34 23.12 1.91
C GLU A 63 -4.63 21.65 2.23
N HIS A 64 -4.56 21.32 3.52
CA HIS A 64 -4.75 19.96 4.04
C HIS A 64 -6.07 19.34 3.60
N ILE A 65 -6.05 18.06 3.23
CA ILE A 65 -7.22 17.32 2.74
C ILE A 65 -7.46 16.15 3.68
N GLU A 66 -8.67 16.12 4.26
CA GLU A 66 -9.17 15.05 5.13
C GLU A 66 -9.63 13.80 4.37
#